data_AF-A0A4Q4BB63-F1
#
_entry.id   AF-A0A4Q4BB63-F1
#
_cell.length_a   1.000
_cell.length_b   1.000
_cell.length_c   1.000
_cell.angle_alpha   90.00
_cell.angle_beta   90.00
_cell.angle_gamma   90.00
#
_symmetry.space_group_name_H-M   'P 1'
#
loop_
_entity.id
_entity.type
_entity.pdbx_description
1 polymer ?
#
loop_
_entity_poly.entity_id
_entity_poly.type
_entity_poly.pdbx_seq_one_letter_code
_entity_poly.pdbx_strand_id
1 'polypeptide(L)'
;IDRIINSFPADEQGQVRGMLAESLAGIVAQQLIKTADGKGRVAALEILVGGPAIAAMIREGKVFQIASKMQAGQNQGMQTLDMHLERLVKDDVILPEAALEKAQDKENFVKVIQRLKPDWQVPETLKA
;
A
#
# COMPACT_ATOMS: atom_id res chain seq x y z
N ILE A 1 -5.60 -9.02 5.08
CA ILE A 1 -5.79 -9.72 6.38
C ILE A 1 -7.27 -9.95 6.64
N ASP A 2 -8.10 -8.91 6.75
CA ASP A 2 -9.54 -9.07 7.06
C ASP A 2 -10.28 -10.02 6.12
N ARG A 3 -9.96 -10.01 4.81
CA ARG A 3 -10.56 -10.94 3.85
C ARG A 3 -10.30 -12.42 4.17
N ILE A 4 -9.13 -12.75 4.73
CA ILE A 4 -8.79 -14.12 5.14
C ILE A 4 -9.57 -14.49 6.40
N ILE A 5 -9.70 -13.57 7.36
CA ILE A 5 -10.44 -13.83 8.60
C ILE A 5 -11.94 -13.97 8.30
N ASN A 6 -12.48 -13.06 7.49
CA ASN A 6 -13.92 -13.00 7.17
C ASN A 6 -14.38 -14.10 6.21
N SER A 7 -13.49 -14.96 5.69
CA SER A 7 -13.89 -16.15 4.94
C SER A 7 -14.29 -17.32 5.83
N PHE A 8 -14.10 -17.20 7.16
CA PHE A 8 -14.47 -18.22 8.14
C PHE A 8 -15.70 -17.83 8.96
N PRO A 9 -16.46 -18.82 9.47
CA PRO A 9 -17.55 -18.61 10.42
C PRO A 9 -17.13 -17.76 11.62
N ALA A 10 -18.05 -16.94 12.15
CA ALA A 10 -17.75 -15.94 13.18
C ALA A 10 -17.11 -16.54 14.46
N ASP A 11 -17.50 -17.75 14.82
CA ASP A 11 -16.99 -18.52 15.95
C ASP A 11 -15.55 -19.03 15.72
N GLU A 12 -15.13 -19.22 14.47
CA GLU A 12 -13.77 -19.65 14.10
C GLU A 12 -12.80 -18.48 13.90
N GLN A 13 -13.29 -17.25 13.69
CA GLN A 13 -12.46 -16.09 13.34
C GLN A 13 -11.39 -15.77 14.39
N GLY A 14 -11.69 -15.97 15.68
CA GLY A 14 -10.73 -15.75 16.77
C GLY A 14 -9.53 -16.70 16.68
N GLN A 15 -9.79 -17.98 16.41
CA GLN A 15 -8.74 -18.99 16.24
C GLN A 15 -7.91 -18.73 14.97
N VAL A 16 -8.58 -18.47 13.84
CA VAL A 16 -7.92 -18.17 12.54
C VAL A 16 -7.00 -16.96 12.66
N ARG A 17 -7.45 -15.92 13.38
CA ARG A 17 -6.65 -14.72 13.66
C ARG A 17 -5.39 -15.05 14.47
N GLY A 18 -5.50 -15.92 15.47
CA GLY A 18 -4.35 -16.40 16.24
C GLY A 18 -3.32 -17.12 15.37
N MET A 19 -3.78 -18.09 14.57
CA MET A 19 -2.93 -18.84 13.65
C MET A 19 -2.27 -17.94 12.60
N LEU A 20 -3.01 -16.98 12.06
CA LEU A 20 -2.47 -16.02 11.10
C LEU A 20 -1.40 -15.13 11.73
N ALA A 21 -1.59 -14.68 12.97
CA ALA A 21 -0.60 -13.87 13.66
C ALA A 21 0.72 -14.61 13.90
N GLU A 22 0.67 -15.92 14.15
CA GLU A 22 1.86 -16.75 14.37
C GLU A 22 2.61 -17.10 13.08
N SER A 23 1.87 -17.31 11.99
CA SER A 23 2.43 -17.82 10.73
C SER A 23 2.73 -16.76 9.67
N LEU A 24 2.18 -15.54 9.78
CA LEU A 24 2.34 -14.51 8.75
C LEU A 24 3.77 -13.96 8.71
N ALA A 25 4.52 -14.39 7.69
CA ALA A 25 5.86 -13.87 7.41
C ALA A 25 5.86 -12.50 6.72
N GLY A 26 4.84 -12.21 5.90
CA GLY A 26 4.72 -10.94 5.18
C GLY A 26 3.62 -10.98 4.14
N ILE A 27 3.29 -9.82 3.57
CA ILE A 27 2.31 -9.64 2.50
C ILE A 27 2.93 -8.73 1.44
N VAL A 28 2.83 -9.15 0.18
CA VAL A 28 3.14 -8.31 -0.97
C VAL A 28 1.85 -8.11 -1.75
N ALA A 29 1.36 -6.88 -1.81
CA ALA A 29 0.23 -6.50 -2.65
C ALA A 29 0.75 -5.72 -3.86
N GLN A 30 0.25 -6.08 -5.05
CA GLN A 30 0.74 -5.57 -6.33
C GLN A 30 -0.37 -4.89 -7.12
N GLN A 31 -0.04 -3.76 -7.73
CA GLN A 31 -0.82 -3.17 -8.81
C GLN A 31 0.05 -2.94 -10.04
N LEU A 32 -0.45 -3.33 -11.21
CA LEU A 32 0.25 -3.09 -12.47
C LEU A 32 -0.17 -1.76 -13.06
N ILE A 33 0.81 -0.90 -13.34
CA ILE A 33 0.60 0.47 -13.84
C ILE A 33 1.30 0.61 -15.17
N LYS A 34 0.65 1.27 -16.13
CA LYS A 34 1.24 1.56 -17.44
C LYS A 34 2.50 2.42 -17.25
N THR A 35 3.57 2.05 -17.94
CA THR A 35 4.81 2.83 -17.96
C THR A 35 4.61 4.15 -18.71
N ALA A 36 5.39 5.16 -18.36
CA ALA A 36 5.28 6.49 -18.98
C ALA A 36 5.53 6.48 -20.50
N ASP A 37 6.37 5.55 -20.98
CA ASP A 37 6.62 5.34 -22.41
C ASP A 37 5.50 4.59 -23.15
N GLY A 38 4.48 4.11 -22.42
CA GLY A 38 3.35 3.36 -22.96
C GLY A 38 3.68 1.95 -23.48
N LYS A 39 4.93 1.48 -23.36
CA LYS A 39 5.38 0.20 -23.94
C LYS A 39 5.13 -1.01 -23.04
N GLY A 40 4.76 -0.80 -21.78
CA GLY A 40 4.59 -1.90 -20.85
C GLY A 40 3.86 -1.51 -19.56
N ARG A 41 4.06 -2.35 -18.54
CA ARG A 41 3.57 -2.12 -17.19
C ARG A 41 4.66 -2.40 -16.18
N VAL A 42 4.69 -1.61 -15.12
CA VAL A 42 5.53 -1.83 -13.95
C VAL A 42 4.65 -2.20 -12.75
N ALA A 43 5.20 -3.01 -11.84
CA ALA A 43 4.54 -3.34 -10.59
C ALA A 43 4.79 -2.25 -9.55
N ALA A 44 3.73 -1.54 -9.16
CA ALA A 44 3.70 -0.84 -7.89
C ALA A 44 3.38 -1.86 -6.77
N LEU A 45 4.14 -1.77 -5.69
CA LEU A 45 4.19 -2.80 -4.65
C LEU A 45 4.00 -2.16 -3.28
N GLU A 46 3.09 -2.74 -2.52
CA GLU A 46 2.94 -2.56 -1.09
C GLU A 46 3.51 -3.80 -0.39
N ILE A 47 4.41 -3.59 0.56
CA ILE A 47 5.16 -4.63 1.23
C ILE A 47 4.96 -4.46 2.73
N LEU A 48 4.29 -5.43 3.34
CA LEU A 48 4.20 -5.60 4.79
C LEU A 48 5.13 -6.74 5.18
N VAL A 49 6.07 -6.47 6.07
CA VAL A 49 6.91 -7.51 6.68
C VAL A 49 6.23 -7.95 7.98
N GLY A 50 6.16 -9.26 8.21
CA GLY A 50 5.64 -9.82 9.46
C GLY A 50 6.53 -9.47 10.65
N GLY A 51 6.12 -9.92 11.83
CA GLY A 51 6.90 -9.75 13.06
C GLY A 51 6.04 -9.50 14.28
N PRO A 52 6.65 -9.38 15.48
CA PRO A 52 5.92 -9.38 16.75
C PRO A 52 4.85 -8.27 16.84
N ALA A 53 5.14 -7.08 16.33
CA ALA A 53 4.20 -5.96 16.35
C ALA A 53 2.99 -6.20 15.44
N ILE A 54 3.20 -6.73 14.23
CA ILE A 54 2.13 -7.04 13.28
C ILE A 54 1.29 -8.21 13.81
N ALA A 55 1.92 -9.24 14.36
CA ALA A 55 1.25 -10.37 15.01
C ALA A 55 0.35 -9.92 16.18
N ALA A 56 0.83 -8.99 17.03
CA ALA A 56 0.02 -8.41 18.11
C ALA A 56 -1.20 -7.66 17.56
N MET A 57 -1.01 -6.79 16.56
CA MET A 57 -2.11 -6.06 15.92
C MET A 57 -3.15 -7.00 15.30
N ILE A 58 -2.71 -8.10 14.68
CA ILE A 58 -3.62 -9.11 14.13
C ILE A 58 -4.42 -9.75 15.25
N ARG A 59 -3.78 -10.27 16.32
CA ARG A 59 -4.47 -10.92 17.46
C ARG A 59 -5.50 -10.00 18.12
N GLU A 60 -5.15 -8.73 18.31
CA GLU A 60 -6.01 -7.72 18.93
C GLU A 60 -7.11 -7.20 17.99
N GLY A 61 -7.12 -7.61 16.70
CA GLY A 61 -8.07 -7.10 15.71
C GLY A 61 -7.82 -5.63 15.32
N LYS A 62 -6.63 -5.11 15.58
CA LYS A 62 -6.23 -3.72 15.28
C LYS A 62 -5.56 -3.61 13.91
N VAL A 63 -6.07 -4.34 12.92
CA VAL A 63 -5.51 -4.40 11.55
C VAL A 63 -5.45 -3.02 10.90
N PHE A 64 -6.38 -2.12 11.23
CA PHE A 64 -6.39 -0.73 10.77
C PHE A 64 -5.14 0.07 11.15
N GLN A 65 -4.40 -0.32 12.19
CA GLN A 65 -3.16 0.36 12.61
C GLN A 65 -1.93 -0.05 11.77
N ILE A 66 -2.03 -1.12 10.97
CA ILE A 66 -0.90 -1.67 10.21
C ILE A 66 -0.39 -0.66 9.18
N ALA A 67 -1.26 0.14 8.55
CA ALA A 67 -0.86 1.14 7.57
C ALA A 67 0.14 2.17 8.17
N SER A 68 -0.19 2.72 9.34
CA SER A 68 0.73 3.64 10.06
C SER A 68 2.01 2.93 10.50
N LYS A 69 1.91 1.64 10.88
CA LYS A 69 3.10 0.85 11.24
C LYS A 69 4.04 0.65 10.05
N MET A 70 3.50 0.43 8.86
CA MET A 70 4.28 0.28 7.63
C MET A 70 5.01 1.57 7.26
N GLN A 71 4.37 2.74 7.40
CA GLN A 71 5.01 4.03 7.16
C GLN A 71 6.26 4.22 8.04
N ALA A 72 6.20 3.80 9.31
CA ALA A 72 7.32 3.83 10.24
C ALA A 72 8.32 2.66 10.04
N GLY A 73 7.92 1.60 9.34
CA GLY A 73 8.65 0.33 9.19
C GLY A 73 9.59 0.27 7.98
N GLN A 74 9.90 1.39 7.33
CA GLN A 74 10.74 1.42 6.11
C GLN A 74 12.10 0.77 6.31
N ASN A 75 12.75 1.02 7.45
CA ASN A 75 14.04 0.41 7.80
C ASN A 75 13.98 -1.11 7.98
N GLN A 76 12.77 -1.68 8.08
CA GLN A 76 12.51 -3.11 8.18
C GLN A 76 12.11 -3.71 6.82
N GLY A 77 12.19 -2.93 5.74
CA GLY A 77 11.78 -3.35 4.39
C GLY A 77 10.28 -3.19 4.10
N MET A 78 9.52 -2.53 4.99
CA MET A 78 8.12 -2.20 4.71
C MET A 78 8.01 -1.03 3.74
N GLN A 79 6.95 -1.02 2.94
CA GLN A 79 6.69 0.04 1.98
C GLN A 79 5.18 0.10 1.73
N THR A 80 4.56 1.27 1.86
CA THR A 80 3.15 1.44 1.43
C THR A 80 3.06 1.51 -0.10
N LEU A 81 1.87 1.28 -0.66
CA LEU A 81 1.67 1.47 -2.09
C LEU A 81 2.05 2.89 -2.54
N ASP A 82 1.54 3.90 -1.83
CA ASP A 82 1.72 5.32 -2.16
C ASP A 82 3.20 5.72 -2.19
N MET A 83 4.01 5.21 -1.24
CA MET A 83 5.46 5.45 -1.25
C MET A 83 6.15 4.88 -2.49
N HIS A 84 5.70 3.71 -2.98
CA HIS A 84 6.26 3.16 -4.21
C HIS A 84 5.79 3.96 -5.43
N LEU A 85 4.53 4.36 -5.46
CA LEU A 85 3.97 5.20 -6.52
C LEU A 85 4.74 6.52 -6.64
N GLU A 86 4.98 7.20 -5.52
CA GLU A 86 5.76 8.43 -5.43
C GLU A 86 7.17 8.22 -6.00
N ARG A 87 7.84 7.12 -5.64
CA ARG A 87 9.17 6.77 -6.19
C ARG A 87 9.11 6.53 -7.70
N LEU A 88 8.15 5.75 -8.19
CA LEU A 88 8.01 5.46 -9.62
C LEU A 88 7.71 6.73 -10.45
N VAL A 89 6.98 7.69 -9.88
CA VAL A 89 6.75 9.01 -10.51
C VAL A 89 8.00 9.87 -10.46
N LYS A 90 8.71 9.89 -9.32
CA LYS A 90 9.96 10.61 -9.16
C LYS A 90 11.02 10.15 -10.17
N ASP A 91 11.07 8.85 -10.42
CA ASP A 91 12.02 8.20 -11.34
C ASP A 91 11.53 8.18 -12.79
N ASP A 92 10.42 8.88 -13.11
CA ASP A 92 9.81 8.97 -14.45
C ASP A 92 9.41 7.63 -15.08
N VAL A 93 9.22 6.59 -14.26
CA VAL A 93 8.81 5.25 -14.73
C VAL A 93 7.33 5.21 -15.08
N ILE A 94 6.50 5.95 -14.33
CA ILE A 94 5.06 6.10 -14.56
C ILE A 94 4.65 7.56 -14.53
N LEU A 95 3.56 7.89 -15.22
CA LEU A 95 2.98 9.23 -15.19
C LEU A 95 2.28 9.50 -13.83
N PRO A 96 2.33 10.74 -13.31
CA PRO A 96 1.61 11.13 -12.09
C PRO A 96 0.12 10.78 -12.10
N GLU A 97 -0.54 10.90 -13.25
CA GLU A 97 -1.96 10.62 -13.45
C GLU A 97 -2.26 9.14 -13.22
N ALA A 98 -1.44 8.28 -13.83
CA ALA A 98 -1.57 6.84 -13.70
C ALA A 98 -1.31 6.37 -12.26
N ALA A 99 -0.42 7.07 -11.54
CA ALA A 99 -0.17 6.83 -10.13
C ALA A 99 -1.33 7.32 -9.24
N LEU A 100 -1.88 8.51 -9.50
CA LEU A 100 -2.99 9.09 -8.75
C LEU A 100 -4.27 8.25 -8.82
N GLU A 101 -4.52 7.59 -9.94
CA GLU A 101 -5.63 6.62 -10.06
C GLU A 101 -5.52 5.44 -9.07
N LYS A 102 -4.29 5.14 -8.63
CA LYS A 102 -3.96 3.97 -7.78
C LYS A 102 -3.63 4.35 -6.34
N ALA A 103 -3.36 5.61 -6.06
CA ALA A 103 -3.03 6.11 -4.73
C ALA A 103 -4.17 5.83 -3.73
N GLN A 104 -3.80 5.45 -2.50
CA GLN A 104 -4.72 5.23 -1.39
C GLN A 104 -5.13 6.56 -0.75
N ASP A 105 -4.17 7.44 -0.44
CA ASP A 105 -4.41 8.80 0.03
C ASP A 105 -4.15 9.79 -1.11
N LYS A 106 -5.17 10.00 -1.94
CA LYS A 106 -5.07 10.89 -3.12
C LYS A 106 -4.72 12.33 -2.75
N GLU A 107 -5.24 12.85 -1.63
CA GLU A 107 -5.01 14.23 -1.23
C GLU A 107 -3.54 14.44 -0.83
N ASN A 108 -3.01 13.55 0.01
CA ASN A 108 -1.59 13.61 0.38
C ASN A 108 -0.70 13.35 -0.84
N PHE A 109 -1.05 12.36 -1.68
CA PHE A 109 -0.30 12.04 -2.88
C PHE A 109 -0.14 13.25 -3.80
N VAL A 110 -1.22 14.01 -4.07
CA VAL A 110 -1.17 15.24 -4.87
C VAL A 110 -0.18 16.25 -4.27
N LYS A 111 -0.23 16.48 -2.95
CA LYS A 111 0.69 17.41 -2.27
C LYS A 111 2.16 16.98 -2.41
N VAL A 112 2.43 15.67 -2.33
CA VAL A 112 3.78 15.13 -2.51
C VAL A 112 4.24 15.28 -3.96
N ILE A 113 3.41 14.91 -4.93
CA ILE A 113 3.77 15.03 -6.34
C ILE A 113 3.99 16.48 -6.77
N GLN A 114 3.16 17.44 -6.32
CA GLN A 114 3.38 18.85 -6.62
C GLN A 114 4.71 19.39 -6.07
N ARG A 115 5.19 18.83 -4.95
CA ARG A 115 6.52 19.16 -4.43
C ARG A 115 7.65 18.56 -5.29
N LEU A 116 7.44 17.37 -5.85
CA LEU A 116 8.40 16.68 -6.72
C LEU A 116 8.42 17.24 -8.15
N LYS A 117 7.26 17.65 -8.66
CA LYS A 117 7.02 18.17 -10.01
C LYS A 117 6.12 19.42 -9.92
N PRO A 118 6.69 20.61 -9.67
CA PRO A 118 5.92 21.85 -9.44
C PRO A 118 5.01 22.27 -10.60
N ASP A 119 5.39 21.94 -11.83
CA ASP A 119 4.63 22.28 -13.03
C ASP A 119 3.46 21.31 -13.29
N TRP A 120 3.41 20.19 -12.55
CA TRP A 120 2.34 19.22 -12.71
C TRP A 120 1.04 19.72 -12.06
N GLN A 121 -0.04 19.63 -12.82
CA GLN A 121 -1.39 19.96 -12.37
C GLN A 121 -2.27 18.72 -12.40
N VAL A 122 -3.14 18.58 -11.40
CA VAL A 122 -4.12 17.50 -11.35
C VAL A 122 -5.08 17.65 -12.55
N PRO A 123 -5.17 16.65 -13.45
CA PRO A 123 -6.11 16.70 -14.56
C PRO A 123 -7.54 16.83 -14.07
N GLU A 124 -8.39 17.57 -14.79
CA GLU A 124 -9.80 17.73 -14.40
C GLU A 124 -10.54 16.40 -14.26
N THR A 125 -10.20 15.41 -15.09
CA THR A 125 -10.78 14.06 -15.04
C THR A 125 -10.46 13.28 -13.76
N LEU A 126 -9.48 13.72 -12.98
CA LEU A 126 -9.03 13.06 -11.75
C LEU A 126 -9.27 13.91 -10.49
N LYS A 127 -9.86 15.10 -10.64
CA LYS A 127 -10.34 15.90 -9.51
C LYS A 127 -11.57 15.18 -8.91
N ALA A 128 -11.47 14.82 -7.63
CA ALA A 128 -12.56 14.17 -6.88
C ALA A 128 -13.70 15.14 -6.58
#